data_AF-A0A3D5L2B2-F1
#
_entry.id   AF-A0A3D5L2B2-F1
#
_cell.length_a   1.000
_cell.length_b   1.000
_cell.length_c   1.000
_cell.angle_alpha   90.00
_cell.angle_beta   90.00
_cell.angle_gamma   90.00
#
_symmetry.space_group_name_H-M   'P 1'
#
loop_
_entity.id
_entity.type
_entity.pdbx_description
1 polymer ?
#
loop_
_entity_poly.entity_id
_entity_poly.type
_entity_poly.pdbx_seq_one_letter_code
_entity_poly.pdbx_strand_id
1 'polypeptide(L)' 'MCSVIDQDMEKGADECVVEIVAGVMRRHHQTYDEVAEYLGLGDDEKERCRAAVEKVMQS' A
#
# COMPACT_ATOMS: atom_id res chain seq x y z
N MET A 1 -15.66 12.70 -18.95
CA MET A 1 -14.62 11.87 -19.58
C MET A 1 -13.29 12.27 -18.97
N CYS A 2 -12.88 11.59 -17.90
CA CYS A 2 -11.49 11.58 -17.41
C CYS A 2 -11.11 10.10 -17.46
N SER A 3 -10.56 9.66 -18.60
CA SER A 3 -9.13 9.53 -18.84
C SER A 3 -8.58 8.35 -18.07
N VAL A 4 -8.60 7.17 -18.70
CA VAL A 4 -7.96 5.91 -18.26
C VAL A 4 -6.54 6.11 -17.67
N ILE A 5 -5.86 7.19 -18.06
CA ILE A 5 -4.54 7.61 -17.57
C ILE A 5 -4.54 7.94 -16.07
N ASP A 6 -5.59 8.61 -15.54
CA ASP A 6 -5.69 8.90 -14.10
C ASP A 6 -5.84 7.61 -13.28
N GLN A 7 -6.59 6.63 -13.81
CA GLN A 7 -6.79 5.33 -13.15
C GLN A 7 -5.51 4.48 -13.17
N ASP A 8 -4.77 4.48 -14.27
CA ASP A 8 -3.50 3.75 -14.37
C ASP A 8 -2.41 4.37 -13.49
N MET A 9 -2.36 5.70 -13.36
CA MET A 9 -1.45 6.39 -12.44
C MET A 9 -1.78 6.12 -10.98
N GLU A 10 -3.07 6.17 -10.61
CA GLU A 10 -3.52 5.86 -9.25
C GLU A 10 -3.19 4.41 -8.87
N LYS A 11 -3.43 3.47 -9.79
CA LYS A 11 -3.13 2.05 -9.58
C LYS A 11 -1.64 1.76 -9.45
N GLY A 12 -0.80 2.41 -10.26
CA GLY A 12 0.66 2.27 -10.15
C GLY A 12 1.22 2.86 -8.85
N ALA A 13 0.62 3.94 -8.34
CA ALA A 13 0.97 4.50 -7.04
C ALA A 13 0.58 3.54 -5.90
N ASP A 14 -0.61 2.95 -5.95
CA ASP A 14 -1.06 1.95 -4.97
C ASP A 14 -0.13 0.71 -4.95
N GLU A 15 0.27 0.18 -6.11
CA GLU A 15 1.20 -0.97 -6.19
C GLU A 15 2.57 -0.65 -5.56
N CYS A 16 3.12 0.54 -5.82
CA CYS A 16 4.37 0.97 -5.20
C CYS A 16 4.26 1.08 -3.67
N VAL A 17 3.16 1.64 -3.16
CA VAL A 17 2.92 1.77 -1.72
C VAL A 17 2.84 0.40 -1.06
N VAL A 18 2.12 -0.56 -1.67
CA VAL A 18 1.99 -1.93 -1.17
C VAL A 18 3.35 -2.62 -1.05
N GLU A 19 4.21 -2.52 -2.05
CA GLU A 19 5.55 -3.11 -2.00
C GLU A 19 6.44 -2.47 -0.93
N ILE A 20 6.36 -1.15 -0.77
CA ILE A 20 7.11 -0.42 0.27
C ILE A 20 6.65 -0.88 1.66
N VAL A 21 5.33 -0.87 1.91
CA VAL A 21 4.76 -1.28 3.20
C VAL A 21 5.15 -2.72 3.51
N ALA A 22 4.99 -3.64 2.55
CA ALA A 22 5.36 -5.04 2.73
C ALA A 22 6.87 -5.20 2.99
N GLY A 23 7.71 -4.45 2.30
CA GLY A 23 9.15 -4.46 2.50
C GLY A 23 9.57 -3.98 3.89
N VAL A 24 8.97 -2.90 4.39
CA VAL A 24 9.24 -2.36 5.73
C VAL A 24 8.76 -3.34 6.79
N MET A 25 7.53 -3.84 6.69
CA MET A 25 6.99 -4.85 7.60
C MET A 25 7.88 -6.11 7.67
N ARG A 26 8.40 -6.61 6.52
CA ARG A 26 9.32 -7.77 6.49
C ARG A 26 10.67 -7.47 7.14
N ARG A 27 11.25 -6.28 6.92
CA ARG A 27 12.56 -5.92 7.50
C ARG A 27 12.50 -5.62 8.98
N HIS A 28 11.47 -4.91 9.40
CA HIS A 28 11.37 -4.36 10.75
C HIS A 28 10.48 -5.20 11.68
N HIS A 29 9.85 -6.27 11.17
CA HIS A 29 8.86 -7.08 11.89
C HIS A 29 7.73 -6.23 12.50
N GLN A 30 7.36 -5.15 11.81
CA GLN A 30 6.30 -4.24 12.22
C GLN A 30 4.96 -4.67 11.64
N THR A 31 3.89 -4.24 12.30
CA THR A 31 2.52 -4.43 11.82
C THR A 31 2.20 -3.46 10.70
N TYR A 32 1.14 -3.78 9.94
CA TYR A 32 0.67 -2.93 8.85
C TYR A 32 0.30 -1.53 9.35
N ASP A 33 -0.44 -1.43 10.45
CA ASP A 33 -0.86 -0.15 11.04
C ASP A 33 0.34 0.73 11.41
N GLU A 34 1.37 0.16 12.07
CA GLU A 34 2.57 0.92 12.43
C GLU A 34 3.29 1.48 11.20
N VAL A 35 3.41 0.68 10.14
CA VAL A 35 4.08 1.11 8.90
C VAL A 35 3.23 2.12 8.15
N ALA A 36 1.90 1.93 8.12
CA ALA A 36 0.97 2.84 7.49
C ALA A 36 0.94 4.21 8.18
N GLU A 37 0.96 4.25 9.51
CA GLU A 37 1.11 5.48 10.28
C GLU A 37 2.48 6.13 10.04
N TYR A 38 3.56 5.34 10.00
CA TYR A 38 4.91 5.84 9.73
C TYR A 38 5.05 6.48 8.34
N LEU A 39 4.41 5.90 7.33
CA LEU A 39 4.37 6.43 5.96
C LEU A 39 3.36 7.57 5.80
N GLY A 40 2.53 7.84 6.80
CA GLY A 40 1.51 8.87 6.75
C GLY A 40 0.39 8.57 5.75
N LEU A 41 0.05 7.29 5.53
CA LEU A 41 -1.02 6.90 4.62
C LEU A 41 -2.37 7.42 5.15
N GLY A 42 -3.18 8.00 4.27
CA GLY A 42 -4.57 8.34 4.58
C GLY A 42 -5.42 7.10 4.82
N ASP A 43 -6.53 7.23 5.54
CA ASP A 43 -7.38 6.08 5.88
C ASP A 43 -7.92 5.35 4.63
N ASP A 44 -8.22 6.07 3.55
CA ASP A 44 -8.63 5.49 2.26
C ASP A 44 -7.51 4.67 1.61
N GLU A 45 -6.26 5.14 1.67
CA GLU A 45 -5.09 4.41 1.17
C GLU A 45 -4.81 3.19 2.04
N LYS A 46 -4.97 3.32 3.37
CA LYS A 46 -4.84 2.21 4.30
C LYS A 46 -5.82 1.10 3.97
N GLU A 47 -7.09 1.42 3.72
CA GLU A 47 -8.11 0.42 3.41
C GLU A 47 -7.80 -0.30 2.09
N ARG A 48 -7.44 0.46 1.04
CA ARG A 48 -7.09 -0.08 -0.28
C ARG A 48 -5.84 -0.97 -0.23
N CYS A 49 -4.80 -0.52 0.45
CA CYS A 49 -3.51 -1.22 0.48
C CYS A 49 -3.52 -2.42 1.43
N ARG A 50 -4.37 -2.45 2.47
CA ARG A 50 -4.36 -3.51 3.50
C ARG A 50 -4.49 -4.91 2.90
N ALA A 51 -5.53 -5.12 2.10
CA ALA A 51 -5.78 -6.41 1.47
C ALA A 51 -4.65 -6.82 0.50
N ALA A 52 -4.07 -5.85 -0.21
CA ALA A 52 -2.97 -6.08 -1.13
C ALA A 52 -1.66 -6.44 -0.39
N VAL A 53 -1.34 -5.73 0.69
CA VAL A 53 -0.18 -6.03 1.55
C VAL A 53 -0.31 -7.39 2.21
N GLU A 54 -1.48 -7.73 2.77
CA GLU A 54 -1.70 -9.06 3.37
C GLU A 54 -1.48 -10.18 2.34
N LYS A 55 -1.94 -10.00 1.10
CA LYS A 55 -1.73 -10.96 0.02
C LYS A 55 -0.26 -11.11 -0.35
N VAL A 56 0.50 -10.00 -0.41
CA VAL A 56 1.95 -10.02 -0.64
C VAL A 56 2.69 -10.69 0.51
N MET A 57 2.23 -10.52 1.76
CA MET A 57 2.82 -11.17 2.92
C MET A 57 2.59 -12.68 2.98
N GLN A 58 1.50 -13.16 2.38
CA GLN A 58 1.18 -14.58 2.29
C GLN A 58 1.86 -15.30 1.12
N SER A 59 2.53 -14.57 0.20
CA SER A 59 3.36 -15.12 -0.90
C SER A 59 4.83 -15.23 -0.52
#